data_AF-F7ABJ7-F1
#
_entry.id   AF-F7ABJ7-F1
#
_cell.length_a   1.000
_cell.length_b   1.000
_cell.length_c   1.000
_cell.angle_alpha   90.00
_cell.angle_beta   90.00
_cell.angle_gamma   90.00
#
_symmetry.space_group_name_H-M   'P 1'
#
loop_
_entity.id
_entity.type
_entity.pdbx_description
1 polymer ?
#
loop_
_entity_poly.entity_id
_entity_poly.type
_entity_poly.pdbx_seq_one_letter_code
_entity_poly.pdbx_strand_id
1 'polypeptide(L)'
;MMSLFPITYLVSTIDSGIHFEKMSETYITVNDTNGTLTTTRAPPIVFSRFQIAMMIQLTVVNLLEILKELGQMYQQRGEYFRDFTNVTEWTLYVTSVLFAVPFLTGYPLHWQFEVGAVAVFLGWFNLLVFLQKFDLAGIYVVMFMQILKTLIQVLLVFSFLLVAFSLAFTVLMKNEADQAFSNPIIAMMRVITMLLGEIGYVE
;
A
#
# COMPACT_ATOMS: atom_id res chain seq x y z
N MET A 1 -13.20 -4.75 -9.43
CA MET A 1 -14.20 -4.25 -8.43
C MET A 1 -14.67 -5.36 -7.49
N MET A 2 -14.94 -6.57 -8.01
CA MET A 2 -15.32 -7.72 -7.17
C MET A 2 -14.18 -8.19 -6.23
N SER A 3 -12.94 -7.86 -6.56
CA SER A 3 -11.74 -8.09 -5.76
C SER A 3 -11.60 -7.14 -4.56
N LEU A 4 -12.31 -6.00 -4.53
CA LEU A 4 -12.12 -4.94 -3.52
C LEU A 4 -12.39 -5.42 -2.08
N PHE A 5 -13.58 -6.00 -1.87
CA PHE A 5 -14.03 -6.48 -0.56
C PHE A 5 -13.14 -7.59 0.01
N PRO A 6 -12.74 -8.62 -0.76
CA PRO A 6 -11.80 -9.61 -0.25
C PRO A 6 -10.40 -9.04 0.06
N ILE A 7 -9.88 -8.11 -0.75
CA ILE A 7 -8.58 -7.47 -0.46
C ILE A 7 -8.64 -6.67 0.85
N THR A 8 -9.65 -5.82 1.02
CA THR A 8 -9.82 -5.03 2.24
C THR A 8 -9.96 -5.90 3.47
N TYR A 9 -10.81 -6.93 3.39
CA TYR A 9 -11.03 -7.85 4.50
C TYR A 9 -9.74 -8.60 4.87
N LEU A 10 -8.99 -9.10 3.89
CA LEU A 10 -7.75 -9.83 4.16
C LEU A 10 -6.68 -8.92 4.76
N VAL A 11 -6.48 -7.72 4.22
CA VAL A 11 -5.50 -6.76 4.76
C VAL A 11 -5.88 -6.29 6.17
N SER A 12 -7.17 -6.12 6.47
CA SER A 12 -7.61 -5.66 7.80
C SER A 12 -7.63 -6.74 8.87
N THR A 13 -7.79 -8.02 8.49
CA THR A 13 -7.91 -9.13 9.44
C THR A 13 -6.62 -9.91 9.66
N ILE A 14 -5.66 -9.80 8.75
CA ILE A 14 -4.35 -10.44 8.89
C ILE A 14 -3.45 -9.44 9.63
N ASP A 15 -3.17 -9.72 10.91
CA ASP A 15 -2.26 -8.90 11.70
C ASP A 15 -0.80 -9.12 11.25
N SER A 16 -0.25 -8.10 10.62
CA SER A 16 1.13 -8.10 10.11
C SER A 16 2.20 -8.40 11.17
N GLY A 17 1.98 -7.99 12.43
CA GLY A 17 2.96 -8.18 13.51
C GLY A 17 2.97 -9.61 14.02
N ILE A 18 1.79 -10.14 14.37
CA ILE A 18 1.64 -11.49 14.93
C ILE A 18 2.08 -12.58 13.95
N HIS A 19 1.81 -12.41 12.65
CA HIS A 19 2.17 -13.40 11.65
C HIS A 19 3.67 -13.41 11.33
N PHE A 20 4.34 -12.26 11.36
CA PHE A 20 5.78 -12.18 11.18
C PHE A 20 6.54 -12.72 12.40
N GLU A 21 6.11 -12.37 13.61
CA GLU A 21 6.67 -12.86 14.87
C GLU A 21 6.55 -14.39 14.97
N LYS A 22 5.35 -14.94 14.72
CA LYS A 22 5.12 -16.40 14.72
C LYS A 22 5.86 -17.15 13.61
N MET A 23 6.26 -16.51 12.51
CA MET A 23 7.04 -17.19 11.47
C MET A 23 8.56 -17.04 11.64
N SER A 24 9.00 -16.04 12.40
CA SER A 24 10.41 -15.82 12.76
C SER A 24 10.85 -16.63 13.99
N GLU A 25 9.92 -17.05 14.84
CA GLU A 25 10.26 -17.75 16.09
C GLU A 25 10.62 -19.23 15.87
N THR A 26 11.91 -19.52 15.75
CA THR A 26 12.44 -20.82 16.16
C THR A 26 13.01 -20.66 17.56
N TYR A 27 12.24 -20.97 18.59
CA TYR A 27 12.71 -20.87 19.95
C TYR A 27 13.55 -22.11 20.30
N ILE A 28 14.80 -21.87 20.68
CA ILE A 28 15.67 -22.89 21.26
C ILE A 28 15.32 -22.96 22.75
N THR A 29 14.67 -24.03 23.16
CA THR A 29 14.43 -24.31 24.58
C THR A 29 15.57 -25.18 25.09
N VAL A 30 16.24 -24.71 26.14
CA VAL A 30 17.22 -25.52 26.86
C VAL A 30 16.45 -26.30 27.90
N ASN A 31 16.51 -27.63 27.83
CA ASN A 31 15.93 -28.47 28.87
C ASN A 31 16.88 -28.50 30.08
N ASP A 32 16.55 -27.73 31.13
CA ASP A 32 17.39 -27.50 32.32
C ASP A 32 17.80 -28.76 33.09
N THR A 33 17.13 -29.90 32.84
CA THR A 33 17.43 -31.18 33.49
C THR A 33 18.55 -31.96 32.82
N ASN A 34 18.69 -31.87 31.49
CA ASN A 34 19.61 -32.69 30.69
C ASN A 34 20.52 -31.87 29.77
N GLY A 35 20.43 -30.53 29.79
CA GLY A 35 21.21 -29.63 28.94
C GLY A 35 20.95 -29.79 27.43
N THR A 36 19.91 -30.53 27.04
CA THR A 36 19.57 -30.77 25.64
C THR A 36 18.91 -29.53 25.03
N LEU A 37 19.41 -29.14 23.86
CA LEU A 37 18.84 -28.08 23.03
C LEU A 37 17.66 -28.65 22.24
N THR A 38 16.43 -28.32 22.63
CA THR A 38 15.24 -28.64 21.84
C THR A 38 14.89 -27.45 20.96
N THR A 39 15.06 -27.62 19.64
CA THR A 39 14.57 -26.65 18.65
C THR A 39 13.07 -26.86 18.50
N THR A 40 12.27 -25.97 19.10
CA THR A 40 10.82 -26.04 18.95
C THR A 40 10.42 -25.12 17.80
N ARG A 41 9.81 -25.70 16.76
CA ARG A 41 9.30 -24.93 15.62
C ARG A 41 8.08 -24.14 16.06
N ALA A 42 7.99 -22.86 15.67
CA ALA A 42 6.77 -22.10 15.89
C ALA A 42 5.53 -22.81 15.33
N PRO A 43 4.36 -22.61 15.97
CA PRO A 43 3.11 -23.17 15.50
C PRO A 43 2.83 -22.68 14.07
N PRO A 44 2.36 -23.56 13.17
CA PRO A 44 1.99 -23.16 11.83
C PRO A 44 0.89 -22.09 11.91
N ILE A 45 0.97 -21.09 11.02
CA ILE A 45 -0.06 -20.08 10.92
C ILE A 45 -1.35 -20.75 10.45
N VAL A 46 -2.34 -20.82 11.34
CA VAL A 46 -3.66 -21.40 11.03
C VAL A 46 -4.59 -20.27 10.62
N PHE A 47 -5.00 -20.27 9.35
CA PHE A 47 -6.03 -19.37 8.85
C PHE A 47 -7.43 -19.94 9.11
N SER A 48 -8.38 -19.08 9.42
CA SER A 48 -9.80 -19.46 9.49
C SER A 48 -10.30 -19.92 8.12
N ARG A 49 -11.31 -20.81 8.10
CA ARG A 49 -11.95 -21.27 6.85
C ARG A 49 -12.47 -20.10 6.00
N PHE A 50 -12.90 -19.03 6.64
CA PHE A 50 -13.37 -17.82 5.98
C PHE A 50 -12.23 -17.07 5.29
N GLN A 51 -11.08 -16.89 5.95
CA GLN A 51 -9.90 -16.26 5.34
C GLN A 51 -9.39 -17.06 4.13
N ILE A 52 -9.36 -18.39 4.23
CA ILE A 52 -8.97 -19.25 3.11
C ILE A 52 -9.94 -19.08 1.93
N ALA A 53 -11.24 -19.07 2.18
CA ALA A 53 -12.24 -18.85 1.14
C ALA A 53 -12.05 -17.48 0.45
N MET A 54 -11.77 -16.43 1.22
CA MET A 54 -11.52 -15.07 0.69
C MET A 54 -10.24 -14.99 -0.14
N MET A 55 -9.17 -15.70 0.26
CA MET A 55 -7.92 -15.77 -0.52
C MET A 55 -8.12 -16.52 -1.85
N ILE A 56 -8.87 -17.63 -1.83
CA ILE A 56 -9.21 -18.38 -3.04
C ILE A 56 -10.06 -17.51 -3.97
N GLN A 57 -11.11 -16.88 -3.43
CA GLN A 57 -11.95 -15.95 -4.19
C GLN A 57 -11.12 -14.83 -4.80
N LEU A 58 -10.22 -14.22 -4.03
CA LEU A 58 -9.34 -13.16 -4.51
C LEU A 58 -8.48 -13.63 -5.70
N THR A 59 -7.87 -14.81 -5.57
CA THR A 59 -6.98 -15.36 -6.60
C THR A 59 -7.75 -15.68 -7.88
N VAL A 60 -8.93 -16.30 -7.76
CA VAL A 60 -9.80 -16.64 -8.90
C VAL A 60 -10.30 -15.38 -9.62
N VAL A 61 -10.76 -14.38 -8.86
CA VAL A 61 -11.26 -13.11 -9.45
C VAL A 61 -10.14 -12.38 -10.18
N ASN A 62 -8.94 -12.27 -9.59
CA ASN A 62 -7.80 -11.65 -10.26
C ASN A 62 -7.42 -12.38 -11.56
N LEU A 63 -7.45 -13.73 -11.56
CA LEU A 63 -7.14 -14.50 -12.76
C LEU A 63 -8.16 -14.23 -13.88
N LEU A 64 -9.46 -14.18 -13.56
CA LEU A 64 -10.51 -13.88 -14.53
C LEU A 64 -10.41 -12.44 -15.05
N GLU A 65 -10.13 -11.48 -14.17
CA GLU A 65 -9.93 -10.07 -14.51
C GLU A 65 -8.72 -9.90 -15.45
N ILE A 66 -7.60 -10.59 -15.22
CA ILE A 66 -6.43 -10.58 -16.13
C ILE A 66 -6.77 -11.19 -17.49
N LEU A 67 -7.48 -12.32 -17.53
CA LEU A 67 -7.86 -12.97 -18.79
C LEU A 67 -8.78 -12.08 -19.64
N LYS A 68 -9.75 -11.42 -19.01
CA LYS A 68 -10.64 -10.46 -19.67
C LYS A 68 -9.83 -9.31 -20.29
N GLU A 69 -8.86 -8.77 -19.56
CA GLU A 69 -8.12 -7.58 -19.98
C GLU A 69 -7.08 -7.91 -21.07
N LEU A 70 -6.52 -9.12 -21.06
CA LEU A 70 -5.72 -9.63 -22.18
C LEU A 70 -6.56 -9.72 -23.47
N GLY A 71 -7.83 -10.14 -23.36
CA GLY A 71 -8.78 -10.13 -24.48
C GLY A 71 -9.05 -8.72 -25.01
N GLN A 72 -9.26 -7.74 -24.12
CA GLN A 72 -9.48 -6.34 -24.50
C GLN A 72 -8.23 -5.71 -25.13
N MET A 73 -7.05 -5.99 -24.59
CA MET A 73 -5.77 -5.50 -25.12
C MET A 73 -5.52 -6.01 -26.54
N TYR A 74 -5.86 -7.27 -26.82
CA TYR A 74 -5.77 -7.84 -28.17
C TYR A 74 -6.69 -7.11 -29.17
N GLN A 75 -7.87 -6.68 -28.72
CA GLN A 75 -8.87 -6.05 -29.59
C GLN A 75 -8.66 -4.54 -29.78
N GLN A 76 -8.24 -3.80 -28.75
CA GLN A 76 -8.10 -2.33 -28.76
C GLN A 76 -6.66 -1.82 -29.00
N ARG A 77 -5.66 -2.70 -28.99
CA ARG A 77 -4.24 -2.42 -29.30
C ARG A 77 -3.69 -1.16 -28.59
N GLY A 78 -3.18 -0.18 -29.34
CA GLY A 78 -2.44 0.97 -28.82
C GLY A 78 -3.31 2.05 -28.19
N GLU A 79 -4.60 2.12 -28.52
CA GLU A 79 -5.53 3.07 -27.89
C GLU A 79 -5.85 2.68 -26.44
N TYR A 80 -5.71 1.39 -26.12
CA TYR A 80 -5.92 0.85 -24.77
C TYR A 80 -5.04 1.51 -23.69
N PHE A 81 -3.78 1.85 -24.02
CA PHE A 81 -2.84 2.45 -23.07
C PHE A 81 -3.05 3.95 -22.83
N ARG A 82 -3.93 4.61 -23.61
CA ARG A 82 -4.27 6.03 -23.42
C ARG A 82 -5.42 6.27 -22.44
N ASP A 83 -6.22 5.24 -22.17
CA ASP A 83 -7.34 5.35 -21.24
C ASP A 83 -6.87 5.22 -19.79
N PHE A 84 -7.05 6.30 -19.03
CA PHE A 84 -6.68 6.37 -17.60
C PHE A 84 -7.39 5.30 -16.75
N THR A 85 -8.61 4.93 -17.13
CA THR A 85 -9.37 3.85 -16.50
C THR A 85 -8.64 2.52 -16.60
N ASN A 86 -8.11 2.19 -17.78
CA ASN A 86 -7.41 0.93 -18.02
C ASN A 86 -6.10 0.88 -17.24
N VAL A 87 -5.36 1.98 -17.18
CA VAL A 87 -4.13 2.08 -16.37
C VAL A 87 -4.42 1.85 -14.88
N THR A 88 -5.52 2.43 -14.38
CA THR A 88 -5.92 2.29 -12.98
C THR A 88 -6.36 0.85 -12.67
N GLU A 89 -7.08 0.19 -13.58
CA GLU A 89 -7.46 -1.22 -13.48
C GLU A 89 -6.23 -2.15 -13.50
N TRP A 90 -5.27 -1.93 -14.40
CA TRP A 90 -4.02 -2.68 -14.41
C TRP A 90 -3.21 -2.52 -13.13
N THR A 91 -3.15 -1.30 -12.58
CA THR A 91 -2.44 -1.03 -11.33
C THR A 91 -3.09 -1.80 -10.17
N LEU A 92 -4.42 -1.90 -10.15
CA LEU A 92 -5.15 -2.72 -9.18
C LEU A 92 -4.81 -4.21 -9.32
N TYR A 93 -4.76 -4.75 -10.54
CA TYR A 93 -4.43 -6.17 -10.76
C TYR A 93 -3.00 -6.49 -10.32
N VAL A 94 -2.03 -5.65 -10.70
CA VAL A 94 -0.62 -5.85 -10.31
C VAL A 94 -0.47 -5.83 -8.79
N THR A 95 -1.07 -4.85 -8.12
CA THR A 95 -0.97 -4.72 -6.66
C THR A 95 -1.71 -5.84 -5.92
N SER A 96 -2.84 -6.30 -6.44
CA SER A 96 -3.60 -7.44 -5.90
C SER A 96 -2.85 -8.75 -6.03
N VAL A 97 -2.19 -8.98 -7.18
CA VAL A 97 -1.35 -10.17 -7.41
C VAL A 97 -0.13 -10.14 -6.50
N LEU A 98 0.56 -9.00 -6.39
CA LEU A 98 1.72 -8.87 -5.51
C LEU A 98 1.38 -9.14 -4.04
N PHE A 99 0.18 -8.76 -3.59
CA PHE A 99 -0.30 -9.11 -2.26
C PHE A 99 -0.60 -10.62 -2.09
N ALA A 100 -1.09 -11.28 -3.14
CA ALA A 100 -1.47 -12.70 -3.10
C ALA A 100 -0.26 -13.66 -3.22
N VAL A 101 0.80 -13.28 -3.93
CA VAL A 101 1.97 -14.15 -4.23
C VAL A 101 2.62 -14.76 -2.98
N PRO A 102 2.88 -14.03 -1.88
CA PRO A 102 3.55 -14.61 -0.71
C PRO A 102 2.67 -15.65 0.01
N PHE A 103 1.33 -15.51 -0.07
CA PHE A 103 0.40 -16.52 0.45
C PHE A 103 0.41 -17.81 -0.40
N LEU A 104 0.57 -17.68 -1.73
CA LEU A 104 0.64 -18.82 -2.65
C LEU A 104 1.97 -19.58 -2.56
N THR A 105 3.06 -18.85 -2.31
CA THR A 105 4.41 -19.43 -2.20
C THR A 105 4.71 -19.96 -0.80
N GLY A 106 3.91 -19.59 0.20
CA GLY A 106 4.07 -20.03 1.59
C GLY A 106 5.22 -19.33 2.33
N TYR A 107 5.84 -18.33 1.71
CA TYR A 107 6.92 -17.53 2.30
C TYR A 107 6.41 -16.09 2.50
N PRO A 108 6.12 -15.65 3.73
CA PRO A 108 5.71 -14.28 3.99
C PRO A 108 6.89 -13.37 3.72
N LEU A 109 6.60 -12.22 3.12
CA LEU A 109 7.59 -11.19 2.83
C LEU A 109 7.22 -9.96 3.65
N HIS A 110 8.21 -9.31 4.25
CA HIS A 110 7.98 -8.14 5.11
C HIS A 110 7.21 -7.02 4.36
N TRP A 111 7.56 -6.80 3.10
CA TRP A 111 6.93 -5.81 2.22
C TRP A 111 5.50 -6.17 1.79
N GLN A 112 5.03 -7.39 2.04
CA GLN A 112 3.71 -7.84 1.58
C GLN A 112 2.58 -7.00 2.15
N PHE A 113 2.68 -6.61 3.42
CA PHE A 113 1.65 -5.82 4.10
C PHE A 113 1.67 -4.36 3.65
N GLU A 114 2.85 -3.80 3.37
CA GLU A 114 2.98 -2.48 2.75
C GLU A 114 2.30 -2.46 1.38
N VAL A 115 2.57 -3.48 0.55
CA VAL A 115 1.92 -3.64 -0.76
C VAL A 115 0.42 -3.88 -0.62
N GLY A 116 -0.02 -4.64 0.40
CA GLY A 116 -1.44 -4.84 0.71
C GLY A 116 -2.17 -3.54 1.07
N ALA A 117 -1.56 -2.68 1.89
CA ALA A 117 -2.11 -1.37 2.23
C ALA A 117 -2.24 -0.48 0.99
N VAL A 118 -1.21 -0.46 0.13
CA VAL A 118 -1.24 0.25 -1.15
C VAL A 118 -2.32 -0.32 -2.07
N ALA A 119 -2.48 -1.64 -2.14
CA ALA A 119 -3.52 -2.31 -2.94
C ALA A 119 -4.93 -1.93 -2.47
N VAL A 120 -5.16 -1.84 -1.15
CA VAL A 120 -6.44 -1.39 -0.58
C VAL A 120 -6.72 0.06 -0.97
N PHE A 121 -5.75 0.95 -0.77
CA PHE A 121 -5.89 2.37 -1.12
C PHE A 121 -6.21 2.55 -2.60
N LEU A 122 -5.44 1.91 -3.48
CA LEU A 122 -5.65 1.94 -4.92
C LEU A 122 -6.97 1.28 -5.34
N GLY A 123 -7.41 0.24 -4.63
CA GLY A 123 -8.71 -0.37 -4.86
C GLY A 123 -9.86 0.61 -4.62
N TRP A 124 -9.86 1.31 -3.48
CA TRP A 124 -10.87 2.33 -3.19
C TRP A 124 -10.75 3.54 -4.12
N PHE A 125 -9.53 3.93 -4.51
CA PHE A 125 -9.31 4.97 -5.50
C PHE A 125 -9.86 4.57 -6.88
N ASN A 126 -9.66 3.32 -7.29
CA ASN A 126 -10.21 2.79 -8.54
C ASN A 126 -11.75 2.72 -8.48
N LEU A 127 -12.33 2.41 -7.32
CA LEU A 127 -13.77 2.53 -7.12
C LEU A 127 -14.25 3.97 -7.35
N LEU A 128 -13.52 4.97 -6.83
CA LEU A 128 -13.80 6.39 -7.06
C LEU A 128 -13.79 6.69 -8.56
N VAL A 129 -12.76 6.27 -9.30
CA VAL A 129 -12.69 6.46 -10.78
C VAL A 129 -13.83 5.73 -11.47
N PHE A 130 -14.19 4.51 -11.06
CA PHE A 130 -15.30 3.75 -11.63
C PHE A 130 -16.64 4.48 -11.48
N LEU A 131 -16.83 5.24 -10.38
CA LEU A 131 -18.03 6.05 -10.18
C LEU A 131 -18.21 7.15 -11.24
N GLN A 132 -17.18 7.48 -12.03
CA GLN A 132 -17.27 8.34 -13.21
C GLN A 132 -18.32 7.86 -14.23
N LYS A 133 -18.56 6.55 -14.31
CA LYS A 133 -19.48 5.94 -15.29
C LYS A 133 -20.96 6.09 -14.92
N PHE A 134 -21.28 6.63 -13.75
CA PHE A 134 -22.66 6.88 -13.32
C PHE A 134 -23.10 8.32 -13.61
N ASP A 135 -24.31 8.50 -14.16
CA ASP A 135 -24.78 9.81 -14.64
C ASP A 135 -24.90 10.89 -13.54
N LEU A 136 -25.26 10.51 -12.31
CA LEU A 136 -25.44 11.46 -11.19
C LEU A 136 -24.16 11.74 -10.41
N ALA A 137 -23.33 10.72 -10.16
CA ALA A 137 -22.10 10.85 -9.37
C ALA A 137 -20.88 11.19 -10.25
N GLY A 138 -20.92 10.83 -11.52
CA GLY A 138 -19.76 10.85 -12.40
C GLY A 138 -19.24 12.25 -12.69
N ILE A 139 -20.12 13.24 -12.81
CA ILE A 139 -19.72 14.65 -13.01
C ILE A 139 -18.85 15.13 -11.84
N TYR A 140 -19.25 14.83 -10.60
CA TYR A 140 -18.50 15.22 -9.41
C TYR A 140 -17.13 14.53 -9.35
N VAL A 141 -17.08 13.24 -9.71
CA VAL A 141 -15.84 12.47 -9.78
C VAL A 141 -14.88 13.05 -10.82
N VAL A 142 -15.36 13.39 -12.02
CA VAL A 142 -14.53 14.00 -13.07
C VAL A 142 -13.98 15.34 -12.61
N MET A 143 -14.80 16.17 -11.98
CA MET A 143 -14.36 17.45 -11.42
C MET A 143 -13.30 17.25 -10.34
N PHE A 144 -13.50 16.30 -9.43
CA PHE A 144 -12.51 15.96 -8.40
C PHE A 144 -11.17 15.57 -9.03
N MET A 145 -11.17 14.73 -10.06
CA MET A 145 -9.95 14.32 -10.77
C MET A 145 -9.24 15.50 -11.45
N GLN A 146 -10.00 16.46 -12.02
CA GLN A 146 -9.42 17.68 -12.61
C GLN A 146 -8.78 18.58 -11.56
N ILE A 147 -9.43 18.76 -10.41
CA ILE A 147 -8.89 19.54 -9.29
C ILE A 147 -7.64 18.85 -8.73
N LEU A 148 -7.68 17.53 -8.53
CA LEU A 148 -6.54 16.75 -8.05
C LEU A 148 -5.33 16.87 -9.00
N LYS A 149 -5.57 16.79 -10.31
CA LYS A 149 -4.52 17.00 -11.32
C LYS A 149 -3.89 18.38 -11.20
N THR A 150 -4.72 19.42 -11.09
CA THR A 150 -4.25 20.80 -10.96
C THR A 150 -3.46 21.00 -9.66
N LEU A 151 -3.94 20.40 -8.55
CA LEU A 151 -3.27 20.43 -7.27
C LEU A 151 -1.87 19.78 -7.36
N ILE A 152 -1.76 18.60 -7.96
CA ILE A 152 -0.47 17.92 -8.16
C ILE A 152 0.49 18.80 -8.98
N GLN A 153 0.00 19.44 -10.05
CA GLN A 153 0.83 20.34 -10.86
C GLN A 153 1.37 21.52 -10.05
N VAL A 154 0.53 22.16 -9.23
CA VAL A 154 0.95 23.26 -8.36
C VAL A 154 1.92 22.77 -7.28
N LEU A 155 1.66 21.62 -6.66
CA LEU A 155 2.56 21.02 -5.66
C LEU A 155 3.92 20.67 -6.24
N LEU A 156 4.00 20.20 -7.48
CA LEU A 156 5.26 19.93 -8.16
C LEU A 156 6.08 21.21 -8.36
N VAL A 157 5.46 22.31 -8.74
CA VAL A 157 6.15 23.62 -8.81
C VAL A 157 6.61 24.06 -7.41
N PHE A 158 5.75 23.88 -6.40
CA PHE A 158 6.07 24.24 -5.02
C PHE A 158 7.15 23.35 -4.38
N SER A 159 7.37 22.14 -4.91
CA SER A 159 8.35 21.19 -4.37
C SER A 159 9.79 21.73 -4.37
N PHE A 160 10.16 22.59 -5.33
CA PHE A 160 11.46 23.25 -5.34
C PHE A 160 11.67 24.12 -4.09
N LEU A 161 10.61 24.79 -3.62
CA LEU A 161 10.66 25.57 -2.39
C LEU A 161 10.74 24.66 -1.17
N LEU A 162 9.99 23.55 -1.15
CA LEU A 162 10.08 22.57 -0.06
C LEU A 162 11.49 22.01 0.11
N VAL A 163 12.17 21.69 -1.00
CA VAL A 163 13.57 21.22 -0.98
C VAL A 163 14.51 22.32 -0.50
N ALA A 164 14.35 23.56 -0.98
CA ALA A 164 15.17 24.69 -0.55
C ALA A 164 15.02 24.98 0.95
N PHE A 165 13.79 25.02 1.46
CA PHE A 165 13.52 25.22 2.89
C PHE A 165 14.03 24.05 3.74
N SER A 166 13.83 22.80 3.28
CA SER A 166 14.36 21.62 3.97
C SER A 166 15.88 21.71 4.14
N LEU A 167 16.61 21.98 3.06
CA LEU A 167 18.07 22.11 3.11
C LEU A 167 18.53 23.28 3.98
N ALA A 168 17.86 24.43 3.90
CA ALA A 168 18.16 25.59 4.72
C ALA A 168 18.00 25.28 6.22
N PHE A 169 16.91 24.64 6.61
CA PHE A 169 16.67 24.26 8.01
C PHE A 169 17.57 23.12 8.47
N THR A 170 17.89 22.14 7.62
CA THR A 170 18.89 21.11 7.97
C THR A 170 20.26 21.72 8.27
N VAL A 171 20.67 22.78 7.56
CA VAL A 171 21.94 23.48 7.86
C VAL A 171 21.83 24.34 9.12
N LEU A 172 20.73 25.09 9.26
CA LEU A 172 20.55 26.03 10.37
C LEU A 172 20.35 25.34 11.72
N MET A 173 19.57 24.26 11.74
CA MET A 173 19.14 23.53 12.95
C MET A 173 20.00 22.27 13.21
N LYS A 174 21.14 22.12 12.52
CA LYS A 174 21.98 20.91 12.57
C LYS A 174 22.46 20.53 13.99
N ASN A 175 22.57 21.53 14.88
CA ASN A 175 23.11 21.37 16.22
C ASN A 175 22.03 21.33 17.32
N GLU A 176 20.75 21.38 16.95
CA GLU A 176 19.67 21.23 17.93
C GLU A 176 19.49 19.76 18.32
N ALA A 177 19.13 19.51 19.58
CA ALA A 177 18.95 18.15 20.11
C ALA A 177 17.76 17.41 19.47
N ASP A 178 16.87 18.17 18.80
CA ASP A 178 15.67 17.66 18.18
C ASP A 178 16.00 17.01 16.82
N GLN A 179 15.76 15.70 16.70
CA GLN A 179 16.12 14.93 15.49
C GLN A 179 15.28 15.31 14.24
N ALA A 180 14.35 16.26 14.38
CA ALA A 180 13.44 16.73 13.34
C ALA A 180 14.15 17.28 12.09
N PHE A 181 15.39 17.77 12.21
CA PHE A 181 16.16 18.33 11.09
C PHE A 181 17.45 17.57 10.77
N SER A 182 17.62 16.36 11.33
CA SER A 182 18.83 15.53 11.17
C SER A 182 19.09 15.08 9.73
N ASN A 183 18.03 14.73 9.00
CA ASN A 183 18.08 14.27 7.62
C ASN A 183 17.24 15.19 6.71
N PRO A 184 17.70 15.52 5.50
CA PRO A 184 16.94 16.36 4.55
C PRO A 184 15.54 15.81 4.22
N ILE A 185 15.35 14.49 4.24
CA ILE A 185 14.04 13.88 3.99
C ILE A 185 13.09 14.13 5.17
N ILE A 186 13.58 13.97 6.40
CA ILE A 186 12.80 14.21 7.63
C ILE A 186 12.50 15.71 7.77
N ALA A 187 13.48 16.57 7.49
CA ALA A 187 13.32 18.02 7.43
C ALA A 187 12.27 18.44 6.39
N MET A 188 12.24 17.78 5.23
CA MET A 188 11.22 18.06 4.21
C MET A 188 9.82 17.69 4.69
N MET A 189 9.66 16.54 5.34
CA MET A 189 8.38 16.17 5.97
C MET A 189 7.97 17.20 7.03
N ARG A 190 8.92 17.69 7.83
CA ARG A 190 8.67 18.74 8.84
C ARG A 190 8.30 20.09 8.21
N VAL A 191 8.92 20.47 7.11
CA VAL A 191 8.54 21.68 6.34
C VAL A 191 7.13 21.54 5.77
N ILE A 192 6.73 20.35 5.32
CA ILE A 192 5.36 20.08 4.87
C ILE A 192 4.37 20.22 6.03
N THR A 193 4.66 19.67 7.22
CA THR A 193 3.77 19.85 8.39
C THR A 193 3.68 21.32 8.79
N MET A 194 4.79 22.07 8.72
CA MET A 194 4.78 23.53 8.94
C MET A 194 3.93 24.27 7.90
N LEU A 195 3.97 23.86 6.63
CA LEU A 195 3.15 24.43 5.56
C LEU A 195 1.65 24.17 5.78
N LEU A 196 1.30 23.01 6.32
CA LEU A 196 -0.09 22.65 6.68
C LEU A 196 -0.59 23.41 7.92
N GLY A 197 0.27 24.21 8.58
CA GLY A 197 -0.07 24.96 9.78
C GLY A 197 0.10 24.17 11.07
N GLU A 198 0.56 22.91 10.99
CA GLU A 198 0.97 22.13 12.15
C GLU A 198 2.38 22.57 12.57
N ILE A 199 2.43 23.72 13.21
CA ILE A 199 3.60 24.13 13.98
C ILE A 199 3.50 23.34 15.26
N GLY A 200 4.27 22.26 15.38
CA GLY A 200 4.41 21.53 16.64
C GLY A 200 5.00 22.48 17.68
N TYR A 201 4.16 23.27 18.32
CA TYR A 201 4.47 24.00 19.54
C TYR A 201 4.66 22.92 20.60
N VAL A 202 5.92 22.62 20.86
CA VAL A 202 6.33 21.97 22.09
C VAL A 202 6.22 23.06 23.16
N GLU A 203 5.33 22.87 24.13
CA GLU A 203 5.46 23.55 25.43
C GLU A 203 6.77 23.13 26.11
#